data_AF-A0A645J862-F1
#
_entry.id   AF-A0A645J862-F1
#
_cell.length_a   1.000
_cell.length_b   1.000
_cell.length_c   1.000
_cell.angle_alpha   90.00
_cell.angle_beta   90.00
_cell.angle_gamma   90.00
#
_symmetry.space_group_name_H-M   'P 1'
#
loop_
_entity.id
_entity.type
_entity.pdbx_description
1 polymer ?
#
loop_
_entity_poly.entity_id
_entity_poly.type
_entity_poly.pdbx_seq_one_letter_code
_entity_poly.pdbx_strand_id
1 'polypeptide(L)' 'MHDAVAVAALIRPEIMTMQDMYVAIETTGDYCRGMTVGDSLGIWQQPANARVILDIDRAAFVDLLVEAAEYYGRGGERA' A
#
# COMPACT_ATOMS: atom_id res chain seq x y z
N MET A 1 -6.80 -9.39 1.14
CA MET A 1 -6.32 -9.10 -0.22
C MET A 1 -5.31 -7.99 -0.10
N HIS A 2 -4.07 -8.22 -0.54
CA HIS A 2 -2.94 -7.34 -0.24
C HIS A 2 -2.37 -6.75 -1.53
N ASP A 3 -1.93 -7.58 -2.46
CA ASP A 3 -1.17 -7.14 -3.66
C ASP A 3 -1.96 -6.16 -4.55
N ALA A 4 -3.28 -6.29 -4.61
CA ALA A 4 -4.13 -5.35 -5.34
C ALA A 4 -4.04 -3.91 -4.79
N VAL A 5 -3.69 -3.74 -3.51
CA VAL A 5 -3.47 -2.41 -2.90
C VAL A 5 -2.25 -1.72 -3.53
N ALA A 6 -1.21 -2.46 -3.89
CA ALA A 6 -0.03 -1.88 -4.55
C ALA A 6 -0.38 -1.27 -5.91
N VAL A 7 -1.24 -1.95 -6.68
CA VAL A 7 -1.75 -1.42 -7.96
C VAL A 7 -2.70 -0.25 -7.72
N ALA A 8 -3.64 -0.39 -6.77
CA ALA A 8 -4.57 0.68 -6.44
C ALA A 8 -3.87 1.97 -5.96
N ALA A 9 -2.77 1.85 -5.23
CA ALA A 9 -1.96 2.99 -4.79
C ALA A 9 -1.34 3.79 -5.95
N LEU A 10 -1.15 3.15 -7.12
CA LEU A 10 -0.69 3.84 -8.33
C LEU A 10 -1.83 4.45 -9.14
N ILE A 11 -3.00 3.79 -9.18
CA ILE A 11 -4.15 4.22 -9.99
C ILE A 11 -4.97 5.31 -9.28
N ARG A 12 -5.20 5.15 -7.98
CA ARG A 12 -6.06 6.01 -7.15
C ARG A 12 -5.35 6.33 -5.82
N PRO A 13 -4.19 7.00 -5.81
CA PRO A 13 -3.45 7.28 -4.57
C PRO A 13 -4.28 8.06 -3.53
N GLU A 14 -5.27 8.83 -3.95
CA GLU A 14 -6.13 9.64 -3.09
C GLU A 14 -7.05 8.83 -2.16
N ILE A 15 -7.24 7.53 -2.42
CA ILE A 15 -7.99 6.65 -1.52
C ILE A 15 -7.13 6.07 -0.38
N MET A 16 -5.84 6.42 -0.34
CA MET A 16 -4.87 5.93 0.64
C MET A 16 -4.52 7.02 1.65
N THR A 17 -4.41 6.66 2.91
CA THR A 17 -3.72 7.51 3.90
C THR A 17 -2.26 7.11 3.93
N MET A 18 -1.38 8.02 3.50
CA MET A 18 0.06 7.75 3.41
C MET A 18 0.87 8.70 4.29
N GLN A 19 1.97 8.20 4.84
CA GLN A 19 2.94 8.98 5.59
C GLN A 19 4.35 8.70 5.05
N ASP A 20 5.11 9.75 4.78
CA ASP A 20 6.54 9.63 4.49
C ASP A 20 7.28 9.40 5.81
N MET A 21 8.03 8.29 5.91
CA MET A 21 8.74 7.90 7.12
C MET A 21 10.09 7.27 6.79
N TYR A 22 11.00 7.31 7.77
CA TYR A 22 12.18 6.46 7.72
C TYR A 22 11.77 5.03 8.10
N VAL A 23 12.17 4.07 7.27
CA VAL A 23 11.94 2.64 7.47
C VAL A 23 13.28 1.91 7.44
N ALA A 24 13.55 1.12 8.48
CA ALA A 24 14.67 0.19 8.55
C ALA A 24 14.19 -1.26 8.44
N ILE A 25 15.07 -2.16 8.00
CA ILE A 25 14.82 -3.61 8.01
C ILE A 25 15.67 -4.23 9.12
N GLU A 26 15.02 -4.91 10.07
CA GLU A 26 15.73 -5.65 11.11
C GLU A 26 16.32 -6.93 10.51
N THR A 27 17.63 -7.13 10.66
CA THR A 27 18.36 -8.24 10.02
C THR A 27 19.21 -9.07 10.98
N THR A 28 19.24 -8.74 12.27
CA THR A 28 20.19 -9.30 13.25
C THR A 28 19.54 -9.84 14.52
N GLY A 29 18.44 -9.25 15.00
CA GLY A 29 17.82 -9.61 16.27
C GLY A 29 17.16 -10.99 16.29
N ASP A 30 17.10 -11.60 17.48
CA ASP A 30 16.61 -12.97 17.67
C ASP A 30 15.10 -13.11 17.42
N TYR A 31 14.32 -12.07 17.74
CA TYR A 31 12.85 -12.15 17.75
C TYR A 31 12.16 -11.42 16.60
N CYS A 32 12.84 -10.48 15.94
CA CYS A 32 12.21 -9.55 14.98
C CYS A 32 12.90 -9.50 13.61
N ARG A 33 13.77 -10.47 13.29
CA ARG A 33 14.42 -10.55 11.97
C ARG A 33 13.37 -10.52 10.85
N GLY A 34 13.57 -9.63 9.87
CA GLY A 34 12.69 -9.41 8.73
C GLY A 34 11.64 -8.31 8.94
N MET A 35 11.54 -7.74 10.14
CA MET A 35 10.60 -6.65 10.42
C MET A 35 10.96 -5.38 9.64
N THR A 36 9.94 -4.75 9.06
CA THR A 36 10.01 -3.36 8.58
C THR A 36 9.71 -2.42 9.74
N VAL A 37 10.74 -1.78 10.29
CA VAL A 37 10.61 -0.86 11.42
C VAL A 37 10.41 0.56 10.89
N GLY A 38 9.17 1.05 10.92
CA GLY A 38 8.82 2.41 10.52
C GLY A 38 8.88 3.38 11.70
N ASP A 39 9.60 4.49 11.53
CA ASP A 39 9.71 5.56 12.52
C ASP A 39 8.58 6.59 12.37
N SER A 40 7.36 6.22 12.79
CA SER A 40 6.19 7.08 12.67
C SER A 40 6.21 8.31 13.58
N LEU A 41 7.02 8.28 14.65
CA LEU A 41 7.17 9.36 15.63
C LEU A 41 8.40 10.26 15.36
N GLY A 42 9.23 9.92 14.36
CA GLY A 42 10.45 10.66 14.02
C GLY A 42 11.53 10.62 15.12
N ILE A 43 11.56 9.57 15.95
CA ILE A 43 12.47 9.48 17.09
C ILE A 43 13.93 9.32 16.66
N TRP A 44 14.19 8.75 15.49
CA TRP A 44 15.55 8.51 14.99
C TRP A 44 16.12 9.70 14.20
N GLN A 45 15.30 10.71 13.91
CA GLN A 45 15.72 11.94 13.20
C GLN A 45 16.43 11.66 11.87
N GLN A 46 16.07 10.56 11.22
CA GLN A 46 16.55 10.21 9.88
C GLN A 46 15.60 10.77 8.82
N PRO A 47 16.11 11.14 7.63
CA PRO A 47 15.25 11.51 6.51
C PRO A 47 14.32 10.36 6.13
N ALA A 48 13.07 10.68 5.75
CA ALA A 48 12.17 9.68 5.21
C ALA A 48 12.75 9.01 3.95
N ASN A 49 12.64 7.68 3.86
CA ASN A 49 13.12 6.89 2.73
C ASN A 49 12.00 6.07 2.06
N ALA A 50 10.81 6.04 2.65
CA ALA A 50 9.65 5.35 2.11
C ALA A 50 8.38 6.15 2.38
N ARG A 51 7.42 6.05 1.46
CA ARG A 51 6.05 6.48 1.64
C ARG A 51 5.20 5.28 2.00
N VAL A 52 4.69 5.25 3.23
CA VAL A 52 4.03 4.07 3.81
C VAL A 52 2.52 4.29 3.85
N ILE A 53 1.77 3.32 3.36
CA ILE A 53 0.30 3.30 3.40
C ILE A 53 -0.14 2.82 4.78
N LEU A 54 -0.90 3.65 5.50
CA LEU A 54 -1.38 3.40 6.85
C LEU A 54 -2.88 3.08 6.89
N ASP A 55 -3.64 3.54 5.91
CA ASP A 55 -5.07 3.25 5.78
C ASP A 55 -5.53 3.33 4.31
N ILE A 56 -6.72 2.80 4.03
CA ILE A 56 -7.35 2.78 2.72
C ILE A 56 -8.85 2.99 2.86
N ASP A 57 -9.45 3.85 2.02
CA ASP A 57 -10.90 3.89 1.84
C ASP A 57 -11.35 2.56 1.23
N ARG A 58 -11.89 1.71 2.11
CA ARG A 58 -12.36 0.37 1.74
C ARG A 58 -13.46 0.40 0.69
N ALA A 59 -14.40 1.35 0.74
CA ALA A 59 -15.51 1.39 -0.20
C ALA A 59 -15.00 1.74 -1.59
N ALA A 60 -14.22 2.82 -1.70
CA ALA A 60 -13.61 3.24 -2.96
C ALA A 60 -12.69 2.15 -3.55
N PHE A 61 -11.96 1.42 -2.71
CA PHE A 61 -11.13 0.30 -3.15
C PHE A 61 -11.96 -0.87 -3.69
N VAL A 62 -13.07 -1.22 -3.04
CA VAL A 62 -13.97 -2.27 -3.53
C VAL A 62 -14.60 -1.85 -4.86
N ASP A 63 -15.07 -0.61 -4.98
CA ASP A 63 -15.64 -0.09 -6.22
C ASP A 63 -14.65 -0.16 -7.38
N LEU A 64 -13.39 0.21 -7.14
CA LEU A 64 -12.30 0.11 -8.13
C LEU A 64 -12.09 -1.34 -8.62
N LEU A 65 -12.18 -2.32 -7.73
CA LEU A 65 -12.01 -3.73 -8.10
C LEU A 65 -13.21 -4.26 -8.90
N VAL A 66 -14.43 -3.86 -8.52
CA VAL A 66 -15.64 -4.23 -9.25
C VAL A 66 -15.60 -3.64 -10.65
N GLU A 67 -15.27 -2.35 -10.79
CA GLU A 67 -15.09 -1.68 -12.08
C GLU A 67 -14.06 -2.43 -12.95
N ALA A 68 -12.91 -2.79 -12.36
CA ALA A 68 -11.87 -3.55 -13.06
C ALA A 68 -12.34 -4.95 -13.50
N ALA A 69 -13.13 -5.65 -12.68
CA ALA A 69 -13.69 -6.95 -13.03
C ALA A 69 -14.77 -6.84 -14.12
N GLU A 70 -15.64 -5.83 -14.03
CA GLU A 70 -16.69 -5.57 -15.02
C GLU A 70 -16.14 -5.34 -16.41
N TYR A 71 -14.98 -4.68 -16.54
CA TYR A 71 -14.31 -4.51 -17.84
C TYR A 71 -14.15 -5.84 -18.59
N TYR A 72 -13.79 -6.92 -17.89
CA TYR A 72 -13.66 -8.26 -18.46
C TYR A 72 -15.00 -9.00 -18.56
N GLY A 73 -15.96 -8.68 -17.69
CA GLY A 73 -17.32 -9.22 -17.76
C GLY A 73 -18.12 -8.73 -18.97
N ARG A 74 -17.79 -7.54 -19.50
CA ARG A 74 -18.41 -6.95 -20.69
C ARG A 74 -17.84 -7.47 -22.01
N GLY A 75 -16.94 -8.48 -21.99
CA GLY A 75 -16.14 -8.87 -23.15
C GLY A 75 -15.84 -10.37 -23.28
N GLY A 76 -16.88 -11.18 -23.45
CA GLY A 76 -16.83 -12.38 -24.33
C GLY A 76 -16.79 -12.04 -25.83
N GLU A 77 -16.81 -10.75 -26.18
CA GLU A 77 -16.54 -10.24 -27.52
C GLU A 77 -15.46 -9.16 -27.39
N ARG A 78 -14.23 -9.52 -27.74
CA ARG A 78 -13.18 -8.54 -28.00
C ARG A 78 -13.44 -7.95 -29.39
N ALA A 79 -13.44 -6.62 -29.48
CA ALA A 79 -13.15 -5.91 -30.73
C ALA A 79 -11.69 -6.17 -31.16
#